data_AF-A0A8S0H070-F1
#
_entry.id   AF-A0A8S0H070-F1
#
_cell.length_a   1.000
_cell.length_b   1.000
_cell.length_c   1.000
_cell.angle_alpha   90.00
_cell.angle_beta   90.00
_cell.angle_gamma   90.00
#
_symmetry.space_group_name_H-M   'P 1'
#
loop_
_entity.id
_entity.type
_entity.pdbx_description
1 polymer ?
#
loop_
_entity_poly.entity_id
_entity_poly.type
_entity_poly.pdbx_seq_one_letter_code
_entity_poly.pdbx_strand_id
1 'polypeptide(L)'
;MFQNGPTTGKDVFIPLEWVIGGGDQVGNGWRMLMECLAAGRAISLPSANVGLGKVAVRGTTAYAAMRKQFGLPIGKFEGVQAPLARMAGTCTPATRCARSRWRPWMPARSPR
;
A
#
# COMPACT_ATOMS: atom_id res chain seq x y z
N MET A 1 -1.13 -13.06 -6.51
CA MET A 1 -0.04 -13.13 -7.51
C MET A 1 -0.49 -12.28 -8.69
N PHE A 2 0.19 -11.17 -9.00
CA PHE A 2 -0.09 -10.42 -10.24
C PHE A 2 0.67 -11.11 -11.36
N GLN A 3 -0.03 -11.64 -12.36
CA GLN A 3 0.61 -12.35 -13.48
C GLN A 3 1.24 -11.32 -14.41
N ASN A 4 2.54 -11.08 -14.24
CA ASN A 4 3.34 -10.29 -15.16
C ASN A 4 3.78 -11.17 -16.33
N GLY A 5 2.89 -11.35 -17.31
CA GLY A 5 3.18 -12.03 -18.57
C GLY A 5 2.77 -11.16 -19.76
N PRO A 6 3.43 -11.28 -20.93
CA PRO A 6 3.01 -10.57 -22.11
C PRO A 6 1.64 -11.10 -22.57
N THR A 7 0.64 -10.23 -22.58
CA THR A 7 -0.66 -10.54 -23.19
C THR A 7 -0.54 -10.39 -24.70
N THR A 8 -0.72 -11.47 -25.45
CA THR A 8 -0.70 -11.46 -26.93
C THR A 8 -2.00 -12.04 -27.46
N GLY A 9 -2.50 -11.50 -28.58
CA GLY A 9 -3.70 -11.99 -29.25
C GLY A 9 -3.69 -11.57 -30.72
N LYS A 10 -4.18 -12.45 -31.60
CA LYS A 10 -4.43 -12.15 -33.02
C LYS A 10 -5.94 -12.18 -33.23
N ASP A 11 -6.47 -11.18 -33.94
CA ASP A 11 -7.89 -11.05 -34.28
C ASP A 11 -8.84 -11.13 -33.06
N VAL A 12 -8.53 -10.36 -32.00
CA VAL A 12 -9.35 -10.29 -30.79
C VAL A 12 -10.56 -9.39 -31.03
N PHE A 13 -11.75 -9.99 -31.07
CA PHE A 13 -13.01 -9.26 -31.11
C PHE A 13 -13.37 -8.72 -29.72
N ILE A 14 -13.67 -7.42 -29.62
CA ILE A 14 -14.11 -6.77 -28.40
C ILE A 14 -15.44 -6.06 -28.69
N PRO A 15 -16.56 -6.49 -28.08
CA PRO A 15 -17.85 -5.83 -28.30
C PRO A 15 -17.84 -4.43 -27.68
N LEU A 16 -18.62 -3.51 -28.26
CA LEU A 16 -18.66 -2.10 -27.82
C LEU A 16 -19.16 -1.94 -26.38
N GLU A 17 -19.97 -2.89 -25.91
CA GLU A 17 -20.47 -2.94 -24.54
C GLU A 17 -19.36 -3.18 -23.48
N TRP A 18 -18.20 -3.69 -23.90
CA TRP A 18 -17.03 -3.89 -23.02
C TRP A 18 -16.08 -2.70 -23.00
N VAL A 19 -16.38 -1.64 -23.75
CA VAL A 19 -15.60 -0.41 -23.71
C VAL A 19 -15.83 0.28 -22.36
N ILE A 20 -14.73 0.62 -21.70
CA ILE A 20 -14.74 1.32 -20.41
C ILE A 20 -15.44 2.67 -20.60
N GLY A 21 -16.58 2.85 -19.93
CA GLY A 21 -17.41 4.05 -20.05
C GLY A 21 -18.58 3.94 -21.03
N GLY A 22 -18.76 2.80 -21.71
CA GLY A 22 -19.84 2.58 -22.67
C GLY A 22 -19.70 3.40 -23.96
N GLY A 23 -20.72 3.35 -24.82
CA GLY A 23 -20.75 4.07 -26.11
C GLY A 23 -20.63 5.59 -25.97
N ASP A 24 -21.17 6.17 -24.90
CA ASP A 24 -21.25 7.62 -24.68
C ASP A 24 -19.92 8.26 -24.25
N GLN A 25 -18.95 7.46 -23.82
CA GLN A 25 -17.62 7.92 -23.39
C GLN A 25 -16.48 7.41 -24.28
N VAL A 26 -16.81 6.89 -25.47
CA VAL A 26 -15.82 6.50 -26.48
C VAL A 26 -15.00 7.75 -26.86
N GLY A 27 -13.69 7.69 -26.61
CA GLY A 27 -12.75 8.82 -26.80
C GLY A 27 -12.24 9.44 -25.49
N ASN A 28 -12.93 9.24 -24.36
CA ASN A 28 -12.50 9.74 -23.05
C ASN A 28 -11.71 8.72 -22.21
N GLY A 29 -11.38 7.56 -22.78
CA GLY A 29 -10.74 6.44 -22.06
C GLY A 29 -9.42 6.81 -21.37
N TRP A 30 -8.62 7.71 -21.95
CA TRP A 30 -7.37 8.18 -21.33
C TRP A 30 -7.61 8.89 -20.00
N ARG A 31 -8.62 9.76 -19.94
CA ARG A 31 -8.96 10.50 -18.72
C ARG A 31 -9.42 9.54 -17.61
N MET A 32 -10.30 8.59 -17.95
CA MET A 32 -10.79 7.58 -17.02
C MET A 32 -9.64 6.72 -16.47
N LEU A 33 -8.72 6.30 -17.34
CA LEU A 33 -7.56 5.50 -16.94
C LEU A 33 -6.63 6.30 -16.02
N MET A 34 -6.38 7.57 -16.32
CA MET A 34 -5.55 8.44 -15.49
C MET A 34 -6.18 8.74 -14.13
N GLU A 35 -7.50 8.90 -14.05
CA GLU A 35 -8.22 9.08 -12.78
C GLU A 35 -8.08 7.83 -11.89
N CYS A 36 -8.33 6.63 -12.44
CA CYS A 36 -8.13 5.37 -11.71
C CYS A 36 -6.66 5.16 -11.29
N LEU A 37 -5.72 5.47 -12.17
CA LEU A 37 -4.29 5.32 -11.94
C LEU A 37 -3.77 6.29 -10.87
N ALA A 38 -4.26 7.54 -10.90
CA ALA A 38 -3.97 8.54 -9.90
C ALA A 38 -4.47 8.09 -8.54
N ALA A 39 -5.72 7.60 -8.43
CA ALA A 39 -6.25 7.05 -7.18
C ALA A 39 -5.42 5.85 -6.67
N GLY A 40 -5.07 4.92 -7.57
CA GLY A 40 -4.25 3.75 -7.24
C GLY A 40 -2.88 4.12 -6.67
N ARG A 41 -2.18 5.07 -7.31
CA ARG A 41 -0.83 5.50 -6.87
C ARG A 41 -0.84 6.46 -5.70
N ALA A 42 -1.81 7.37 -5.64
CA ALA A 42 -1.86 8.39 -4.62
C ALA A 42 -2.36 7.86 -3.28
N ILE A 43 -3.20 6.83 -3.29
CA ILE A 43 -3.94 6.40 -2.10
C ILE A 43 -3.67 4.93 -1.78
N SER A 44 -3.91 4.02 -2.72
CA SER A 44 -3.90 2.58 -2.44
C SER A 44 -2.48 2.04 -2.18
N LEU A 45 -1.55 2.26 -3.11
CA LEU A 45 -0.17 1.79 -3.02
C LEU A 45 0.59 2.31 -1.77
N PRO A 46 0.60 3.61 -1.46
CA PRO A 46 1.30 4.10 -0.27
C PRO A 46 0.66 3.57 1.02
N SER A 47 -0.66 3.38 1.05
CA SER A 47 -1.35 2.81 2.22
C SER A 47 -0.99 1.34 2.45
N ALA A 48 -0.89 0.55 1.38
CA ALA A 48 -0.41 -0.83 1.44
C ALA A 48 1.04 -0.90 1.93
N ASN A 49 1.92 -0.05 1.40
CA ASN A 49 3.33 0.03 1.81
C ASN A 49 3.49 0.43 3.28
N VAL A 50 2.67 1.37 3.76
CA VAL A 50 2.62 1.74 5.18
C VAL A 50 2.17 0.55 6.04
N GLY A 51 1.18 -0.22 5.58
CA GLY A 51 0.74 -1.45 6.23
C GLY A 51 1.88 -2.46 6.36
N LEU A 52 2.60 -2.71 5.26
CA LEU A 52 3.76 -3.59 5.23
C LEU A 52 4.88 -3.09 6.15
N GLY A 53 5.16 -1.78 6.14
CA GLY A 53 6.15 -1.16 7.01
C GLY A 53 5.84 -1.36 8.49
N LYS A 54 4.56 -1.25 8.90
CA LYS A 54 4.15 -1.54 10.28
C LYS A 54 4.39 -3.00 10.67
N VAL A 55 4.09 -3.93 9.77
CA VAL A 55 4.31 -5.36 10.01
C VAL A 55 5.80 -5.64 10.15
N ALA A 56 6.63 -5.07 9.27
CA ALA A 56 8.08 -5.19 9.33
C ALA A 56 8.63 -4.65 10.67
N VAL A 57 8.25 -3.44 11.08
CA VAL A 57 8.67 -2.85 12.37
C VAL A 57 8.22 -3.72 13.55
N ARG A 58 6.98 -4.19 13.56
CA ARG A 58 6.48 -5.06 14.64
C ARG A 58 7.20 -6.41 14.69
N GLY A 59 7.50 -6.99 13.54
CA GLY A 59 8.24 -8.24 13.45
C GLY A 59 9.68 -8.10 13.94
N THR A 60 10.38 -7.05 13.50
CA THR A 60 11.78 -6.81 13.91
C THR A 60 11.89 -6.44 15.39
N THR A 61 10.97 -5.64 15.94
CA THR A 61 10.97 -5.30 17.37
C THR A 61 10.66 -6.51 18.24
N ALA A 62 9.70 -7.35 17.85
CA ALA A 62 9.39 -8.58 18.55
C ALA A 62 10.60 -9.54 18.55
N TYR A 63 11.26 -9.70 17.40
CA TYR A 63 12.47 -10.53 17.30
C TYR A 63 13.61 -9.97 18.17
N ALA A 64 13.80 -8.64 18.17
CA ALA A 64 14.82 -8.00 18.99
C ALA A 64 14.61 -8.18 20.51
N ALA A 65 13.35 -8.31 20.95
CA ALA A 65 13.02 -8.59 22.34
C ALA A 65 13.24 -10.06 22.74
N MET A 66 12.96 -11.01 21.83
CA MET A 66 13.07 -12.44 22.11
C MET A 66 14.50 -12.98 21.98
N ARG A 67 15.27 -12.52 20.99
CA ARG A 67 16.62 -13.02 20.72
C ARG A 67 17.60 -12.54 21.79
N LYS A 68 18.30 -13.47 22.43
CA LYS A 68 19.35 -13.19 23.43
C LYS A 68 20.73 -13.51 22.86
N GLN A 69 21.69 -12.62 23.11
CA GLN A 69 23.11 -12.79 22.79
C GLN A 69 23.94 -12.12 23.89
N PHE A 70 25.07 -12.72 24.27
CA PHE A 70 25.87 -12.24 25.42
C PHE A 70 25.07 -12.16 26.74
N GLY A 71 24.14 -13.11 26.95
CA GLY A 71 23.30 -13.16 28.15
C GLY A 71 22.18 -12.13 28.23
N LEU A 72 22.05 -11.23 27.24
CA LEU A 72 21.08 -10.13 27.22
C LEU A 72 20.22 -10.16 25.95
N PRO A 73 18.97 -9.65 25.98
CA PRO A 73 18.19 -9.42 24.77
C PRO A 73 18.90 -8.45 23.83
N ILE A 74 18.90 -8.75 22.53
CA ILE A 74 19.61 -7.93 21.53
C ILE A 74 19.04 -6.51 21.41
N GLY A 75 17.76 -6.31 21.78
CA GLY A 75 17.14 -5.00 21.83
C GLY A 75 17.69 -4.04 22.90
N LYS A 76 18.55 -4.50 23.81
CA LYS A 76 19.23 -3.64 24.78
C LYS A 76 20.52 -2.99 24.24
N PHE A 77 21.03 -3.46 23.10
CA PHE A 77 22.20 -2.86 22.48
C PHE A 77 21.80 -1.59 21.71
N GLU A 78 22.52 -0.49 21.96
CA GLU A 78 22.27 0.80 21.31
C GLU A 78 22.33 0.70 19.77
N GLY A 79 23.25 -0.12 19.25
CA GLY A 79 23.39 -0.39 17.81
C GLY A 79 22.14 -1.04 17.18
N VAL A 80 21.28 -1.68 17.98
CA VAL A 80 19.99 -2.23 17.53
C VAL A 80 18.85 -1.24 17.80
N GLN A 81 18.93 -0.46 18.89
CA GLN A 81 17.92 0.55 19.21
C GLN A 81 17.88 1.70 18.21
N ALA A 82 19.03 2.24 17.80
CA ALA A 82 19.10 3.34 16.85
C ALA A 82 18.42 3.04 15.48
N PRO A 83 18.66 1.90 14.82
CA PRO A 83 17.94 1.56 13.59
C PRO A 83 16.44 1.28 13.84
N LEU A 84 16.07 0.63 14.94
CA LEU A 84 14.65 0.40 15.28
C LEU A 84 13.89 1.72 15.50
N ALA A 85 14.51 2.68 16.20
CA ALA A 85 13.97 4.01 16.41
C ALA A 85 13.78 4.77 15.08
N ARG A 86 14.73 4.66 14.14
CA ARG A 86 14.60 5.23 12.79
C ARG A 86 13.45 4.61 12.01
N MET A 87 13.30 3.29 12.04
CA MET A 87 12.20 2.60 11.35
C MET A 87 10.83 2.99 11.94
N ALA A 88 10.72 3.07 13.26
CA ALA A 88 9.49 3.50 13.93
C ALA A 88 9.19 4.99 13.66
N GLY A 89 10.24 5.82 13.67
CA GLY A 89 10.18 7.26 13.41
C GLY A 89 9.71 7.62 12.01
N THR A 90 10.05 6.82 11.00
CA THR A 90 9.55 7.01 9.62
C THR A 90 8.16 6.40 9.40
N CYS A 91 7.87 5.26 10.04
CA CYS A 91 6.60 4.57 9.88
C CYS A 91 5.40 5.35 10.48
N THR A 92 5.60 6.02 11.60
CA THR A 92 4.54 6.77 12.33
C THR A 92 3.95 7.96 11.53
N PRO A 93 4.76 8.90 10.99
CA PRO A 93 4.24 9.97 10.15
C PRO A 93 3.65 9.46 8.84
N ALA A 94 4.26 8.43 8.21
CA ALA A 94 3.71 7.80 7.01
C ALA A 94 2.33 7.17 7.26
N THR A 95 2.15 6.57 8.44
CA THR A 95 0.85 6.07 8.91
C THR A 95 -0.19 7.16 9.02
N ARG A 96 0.17 8.31 9.59
CA ARG A 96 -0.73 9.44 9.75
C ARG A 96 -1.14 9.99 8.39
N CYS A 97 -0.19 10.14 7.48
CA CYS A 97 -0.41 10.64 6.12
C CYS A 97 -1.34 9.71 5.31
N ALA A 98 -1.08 8.40 5.33
CA ALA A 98 -1.96 7.42 4.69
C ALA A 98 -3.38 7.47 5.28
N ARG A 99 -3.50 7.58 6.61
CA ARG A 99 -4.80 7.64 7.29
C ARG A 99 -5.59 8.90 6.96
N SER A 100 -4.96 10.08 6.93
CA SER A 100 -5.66 11.33 6.59
C SER A 100 -6.15 11.32 5.15
N ARG A 101 -5.37 10.73 4.23
CA ARG A 101 -5.74 10.63 2.82
C ARG A 101 -6.86 9.62 2.53
N TRP A 102 -6.93 8.55 3.32
CA TRP A 102 -8.01 7.55 3.24
C TRP A 102 -9.31 7.97 3.92
N ARG A 103 -9.25 8.85 4.92
CA ARG A 103 -10.39 9.22 5.77
C ARG A 103 -11.62 9.73 4.99
N PRO A 104 -11.49 10.55 3.92
CA PRO A 104 -12.63 11.04 3.14
C PRO A 104 -13.34 9.95 2.31
N TRP A 105 -12.65 8.83 2.05
CA TRP A 105 -13.16 7.74 1.21
C TRP A 105 -13.78 6.61 2.03
N MET A 106 -13.81 6.72 3.36
CA MET A 106 -14.48 5.75 4.20
C MET A 106 -15.99 5.99 4.16
N PRO A 107 -16.81 4.95 3.95
CA PRO A 107 -18.26 5.09 4.14
C PRO A 107 -18.52 5.60 5.55
N ALA A 108 -19.46 6.54 5.68
CA ALA A 108 -19.92 6.99 6.98
C ALA A 108 -20.31 5.75 7.78
N ARG A 109 -19.61 5.48 8.90
CA ARG A 109 -20.04 4.44 9.81
C ARG A 109 -21.46 4.80 10.22
N SER A 110 -22.42 3.93 9.93
CA SER A 110 -23.74 4.04 10.51
C SER A 110 -23.57 4.16 12.03
N PRO A 111 -24.26 5.09 12.70
CA PRO A 111 -24.39 5.02 14.14
C PRO A 111 -25.05 3.67 14.44
N ARG A 112 -24.45 2.87 15.31
CA ARG A 112 -25.20 1.84 16.00
C ARG A 112 -26.14 2.51 16.99
#